data_AF-A0AAV3UNN8-F1
#
_entry.id   AF-A0AAV3UNN8-F1
#
_cell.length_a   1.000
_cell.length_b   1.000
_cell.length_c   1.000
_cell.angle_alpha   90.00
_cell.angle_beta   90.00
_cell.angle_gamma   90.00
#
_symmetry.space_group_name_H-M   'P 1'
#
loop_
_entity.id
_entity.type
_entity.pdbx_description
1 polymer ?
#
loop_
_entity_poly.entity_id
_entity_poly.type
_entity_poly.pdbx_seq_one_letter_code
_entity_poly.pdbx_strand_id
1 'polypeptide(L)'
;MRLVYRLTFPAEQINLVSPYLRESNSFLEFATLGDPDENLLPQFWVYGPERELLASRLANDRAVTDLSQHARCSDRVSYRVQWDLSADAVTPLAKLATTLHEQEATALFGRITPSEWLCLLHFSSRDAVIHFYTESGVSQPRLDHHTDLELKNHHP
;
A
#
# COMPACT_ATOMS: atom_id res chain seq x y z
N MET A 1 -7.99 -10.90 20.92
CA MET A 1 -6.83 -9.97 20.85
C MET A 1 -6.68 -9.62 19.38
N ARG A 2 -6.71 -8.34 19.00
CA ARG A 2 -6.50 -7.94 17.60
C ARG A 2 -5.02 -8.12 17.27
N LEU A 3 -4.71 -8.83 16.19
CA LEU A 3 -3.35 -9.12 15.76
C LEU A 3 -2.99 -8.14 14.65
N VAL A 4 -2.62 -6.92 15.05
CA VAL A 4 -2.24 -5.86 14.12
C VAL A 4 -0.73 -5.76 14.07
N TYR A 5 -0.17 -5.80 12.87
CA TYR A 5 1.25 -5.73 12.64
C TYR A 5 1.57 -4.67 11.60
N ARG A 6 2.66 -3.94 11.83
CA ARG A 6 3.26 -3.07 10.83
C ARG A 6 4.32 -3.86 10.09
N LEU A 7 4.20 -3.85 8.78
CA LEU A 7 5.20 -4.36 7.88
C LEU A 7 5.81 -3.20 7.13
N THR A 8 7.15 -3.20 7.09
CA THR A 8 7.90 -2.22 6.30
C THR A 8 8.78 -2.95 5.30
N PHE A 9 8.70 -2.50 4.05
CA PHE A 9 9.40 -3.05 2.89
C PHE A 9 10.16 -1.93 2.17
N PRO A 10 11.32 -2.20 1.55
CA PRO A 10 11.92 -1.29 0.58
C PRO A 10 10.94 -1.03 -0.58
N ALA A 11 10.83 0.23 -1.01
CA ALA A 11 9.85 0.62 -2.04
C ALA A 11 10.09 -0.04 -3.42
N GLU A 12 11.31 -0.46 -3.70
CA GLU A 12 11.67 -1.21 -4.91
C GLU A 12 11.02 -2.61 -4.98
N GLN A 13 10.65 -3.20 -3.83
CA GLN A 13 10.05 -4.52 -3.82
C GLN A 13 8.63 -4.49 -4.36
N ILE A 14 7.95 -3.34 -4.26
CA ILE A 14 6.61 -3.17 -4.83
C ILE A 14 6.58 -1.86 -5.61
N ASN A 15 7.28 -1.95 -6.75
CA ASN A 15 7.68 -0.90 -7.68
C ASN A 15 6.50 -0.26 -8.46
N LEU A 16 5.31 -0.24 -7.89
CA LEU A 16 4.09 0.18 -8.56
C LEU A 16 3.98 1.70 -8.69
N VAL A 17 4.35 2.42 -7.63
CA VAL A 17 4.18 3.89 -7.57
C VAL A 17 5.42 4.64 -7.13
N SER A 18 6.36 3.95 -6.48
CA SER A 18 7.63 4.54 -6.05
C SER A 18 8.47 5.15 -7.18
N PRO A 19 8.48 4.64 -8.44
CA PRO A 19 9.19 5.31 -9.54
C PRO A 19 8.68 6.72 -9.87
N TYR A 20 7.45 7.03 -9.47
CA TYR A 20 6.84 8.33 -9.72
C TYR A 20 6.87 9.26 -8.52
N LEU A 21 7.38 8.81 -7.37
CA LEU A 21 7.66 9.66 -6.20
C LEU A 21 9.17 9.92 -6.17
N ARG A 22 9.59 11.08 -6.66
CA ARG A 22 11.00 11.50 -6.69
C ARG A 22 11.35 12.38 -5.50
N GLU A 23 10.38 13.12 -4.99
CA GLU A 23 10.59 14.06 -3.88
C GLU A 23 10.40 13.37 -2.55
N SER A 24 11.36 13.52 -1.64
CA SER A 24 11.37 12.86 -0.32
C SER A 24 10.17 13.22 0.59
N ASN A 25 9.48 14.33 0.30
CA ASN A 25 8.29 14.78 1.01
C ASN A 25 6.97 14.44 0.29
N SER A 26 7.04 13.70 -0.83
CA SER A 26 5.85 13.15 -1.49
C SER A 26 5.61 11.72 -1.01
N PHE A 27 4.36 11.40 -0.71
CA PHE A 27 3.98 10.05 -0.30
C PHE A 27 2.52 9.77 -0.64
N LEU A 28 2.17 8.48 -0.60
CA LEU A 28 0.82 7.99 -0.82
C LEU A 28 0.28 7.39 0.46
N GLU A 29 -1.03 7.50 0.66
CA GLU A 29 -1.72 6.78 1.72
C GLU A 29 -2.97 6.10 1.16
N PHE A 30 -3.22 4.89 1.62
CA PHE A 30 -4.49 4.21 1.40
C PHE A 30 -4.98 3.62 2.71
N ALA A 31 -6.29 3.44 2.80
CA ALA A 31 -6.92 2.71 3.89
C ALA A 31 -8.00 1.81 3.31
N THR A 32 -8.10 0.59 3.84
CA THR A 32 -9.25 -0.28 3.57
C THR A 32 -10.09 -0.36 4.84
N LEU A 33 -11.42 -0.35 4.69
CA LEU A 33 -12.35 -0.30 5.82
C LEU A 33 -12.77 -1.68 6.34
N GLY A 34 -11.94 -2.71 6.15
CA GLY A 34 -12.07 -3.94 6.93
C GLY A 34 -12.38 -5.22 6.16
N ASP A 35 -12.50 -5.17 4.84
CA ASP A 35 -12.54 -6.38 4.01
C ASP A 35 -11.25 -6.51 3.20
N PRO A 36 -10.72 -7.73 3.00
CA PRO A 36 -9.66 -7.96 2.03
C PRO A 36 -10.23 -7.69 0.64
N ASP A 37 -10.10 -6.45 0.18
CA ASP A 37 -10.35 -6.10 -1.21
C ASP A 37 -9.33 -6.88 -2.06
N GLU A 38 -9.81 -7.55 -3.11
CA GLU A 38 -8.93 -8.26 -4.05
C GLU A 38 -7.95 -7.29 -4.72
N ASN A 39 -8.32 -5.99 -4.77
CA ASN A 39 -7.46 -4.94 -5.26
C ASN A 39 -6.76 -4.22 -4.10
N LEU A 40 -5.43 -4.32 -4.06
CA LEU A 40 -4.61 -3.41 -3.27
C LEU A 40 -4.47 -2.07 -4.00
N LEU A 41 -4.56 -0.96 -3.25
CA LEU A 41 -4.45 0.41 -3.77
C LEU A 41 -5.48 0.82 -4.85
N PRO A 42 -6.78 0.45 -4.77
CA PRO A 42 -7.77 0.90 -5.76
C PRO A 42 -8.08 2.40 -5.59
N GLN A 43 -7.83 2.95 -4.39
CA GLN A 43 -7.96 4.35 -4.07
C GLN A 43 -6.85 4.76 -3.10
N PHE A 44 -6.23 5.91 -3.34
CA PHE A 44 -5.18 6.46 -2.48
C PHE A 44 -5.20 7.98 -2.48
N TRP A 45 -4.66 8.55 -1.41
CA TRP A 45 -4.32 9.96 -1.27
C TRP A 45 -2.85 10.17 -1.63
N VAL A 46 -2.56 11.30 -2.29
CA VAL A 46 -1.22 11.73 -2.65
C VAL A 46 -0.92 13.03 -1.95
N TYR A 47 0.22 13.08 -1.27
CA TYR A 47 0.72 14.22 -0.53
C TYR A 47 2.00 14.75 -1.16
N GLY A 48 2.35 15.99 -0.79
CA GLY A 48 3.60 16.61 -1.22
C GLY A 48 3.53 17.29 -2.58
N PRO A 49 4.67 17.79 -3.09
CA PRO A 49 4.74 18.59 -4.31
C PRO A 49 4.38 17.80 -5.58
N GLU A 50 4.52 16.48 -5.58
CA GLU A 50 4.27 15.66 -6.77
C GLU A 50 2.82 15.22 -6.93
N ARG A 51 1.92 15.63 -6.02
CA ARG A 51 0.51 15.21 -6.01
C ARG A 51 -0.24 15.40 -7.33
N GLU A 52 0.06 16.47 -8.07
CA GLU A 52 -0.58 16.76 -9.36
C GLU A 52 0.16 16.11 -10.54
N LEU A 53 1.49 15.96 -10.43
CA LEU A 53 2.33 15.35 -11.47
C LEU A 53 2.18 13.82 -11.49
N LEU A 54 1.90 13.21 -10.34
CA LEU A 54 1.74 11.78 -10.22
C LEU A 54 0.61 11.25 -11.11
N ALA A 55 -0.52 11.96 -11.16
CA ALA A 55 -1.63 11.56 -12.00
C ALA A 55 -1.26 11.55 -13.48
N SER A 56 -0.54 12.57 -13.95
CA SER A 56 -0.06 12.61 -15.33
C SER A 56 0.94 11.49 -15.63
N ARG A 57 1.76 11.08 -14.65
CA ARG A 57 2.70 9.96 -14.83
C ARG A 57 1.96 8.62 -14.88
N LEU A 58 1.04 8.39 -13.94
CA LEU A 58 0.23 7.18 -13.89
C LEU A 58 -0.67 7.01 -15.11
N ALA A 59 -1.31 8.09 -15.59
CA ALA A 59 -2.17 8.04 -16.77
C ALA A 59 -1.45 7.61 -18.06
N ASN A 60 -0.12 7.71 -18.10
CA ASN A 60 0.70 7.28 -19.24
C ASN A 60 1.37 5.92 -18.98
N ASP A 61 1.16 5.30 -17.82
CA ASP A 61 1.75 4.01 -17.52
C ASP A 61 0.92 2.86 -18.09
N ARG A 62 1.61 1.85 -18.63
CA ARG A 62 0.96 0.66 -19.19
C ARG A 62 0.30 -0.21 -18.11
N ALA A 63 0.70 -0.05 -16.86
CA ALA A 63 0.10 -0.70 -15.71
C ALA A 63 -1.25 -0.10 -15.29
N VAL A 64 -1.68 1.02 -15.88
CA VAL A 64 -2.91 1.72 -15.49
C VAL A 64 -3.93 1.63 -16.62
N THR A 65 -5.07 1.01 -16.36
CA THR A 65 -6.19 0.90 -17.31
C THR A 65 -7.16 2.07 -17.20
N ASP A 66 -7.35 2.59 -15.99
CA ASP A 66 -8.17 3.77 -15.72
C ASP A 66 -7.63 4.56 -14.53
N LEU A 67 -7.79 5.88 -14.57
CA LEU A 67 -7.38 6.79 -13.50
C LEU A 67 -8.37 7.96 -13.41
N SER A 68 -8.97 8.14 -12.25
CA SER A 68 -9.87 9.25 -11.98
C SER A 68 -9.51 9.99 -10.69
N GLN A 69 -9.59 11.31 -10.72
CA GLN A 69 -9.45 12.13 -9.52
C GLN A 69 -10.78 12.14 -8.76
N HIS A 70 -10.76 11.74 -7.50
CA HIS A 70 -11.96 11.65 -6.67
C HIS A 70 -12.15 12.88 -5.77
N ALA A 71 -11.08 13.43 -5.20
CA ALA A 71 -11.16 14.59 -4.30
C ALA A 71 -9.86 15.40 -4.30
N ARG A 72 -9.95 16.69 -3.95
CA ARG A 72 -8.79 17.59 -3.78
C ARG A 72 -8.90 18.39 -2.50
N CYS A 73 -7.84 18.39 -1.71
CA CYS A 73 -7.65 19.19 -0.52
C CYS A 73 -6.44 20.13 -0.72
N SER A 74 -6.18 21.01 0.25
CA SER A 74 -5.07 21.96 0.20
C SER A 74 -3.69 21.28 0.16
N ASP A 75 -3.57 20.13 0.80
CA ASP A 75 -2.32 19.40 1.05
C ASP A 75 -2.25 18.04 0.32
N ARG A 76 -3.38 17.54 -0.20
CA ARG A 76 -3.49 16.21 -0.80
C ARG A 76 -4.53 16.10 -1.91
N VAL A 77 -4.37 15.09 -2.77
CA VAL A 77 -5.34 14.74 -3.83
C VAL A 77 -5.66 13.25 -3.74
N SER A 78 -6.94 12.88 -3.86
CA SER A 78 -7.36 11.48 -3.91
C SER A 78 -7.57 11.04 -5.35
N TYR A 79 -7.00 9.88 -5.68
CA TYR A 79 -7.19 9.20 -6.96
C TYR A 79 -7.80 7.83 -6.74
N ARG A 80 -8.64 7.42 -7.69
CA ARG A 80 -9.05 6.04 -7.89
C ARG A 80 -8.35 5.53 -9.14
N VAL A 81 -7.79 4.33 -9.06
CA VAL A 81 -7.00 3.71 -10.12
C VAL A 81 -7.51 2.30 -10.39
N GLN A 82 -7.47 1.90 -11.65
CA GLN A 82 -7.59 0.50 -12.05
C GLN A 82 -6.25 0.06 -12.62
N TRP A 83 -5.71 -1.01 -12.03
CA TRP A 83 -4.43 -1.58 -12.43
C TRP A 83 -4.62 -2.67 -13.48
N ASP A 84 -3.75 -2.71 -14.48
CA ASP A 84 -3.60 -3.86 -15.37
C ASP A 84 -2.79 -4.94 -14.66
N LEU A 85 -3.47 -5.92 -14.07
CA LEU A 85 -2.84 -7.05 -13.38
C LEU A 85 -1.98 -7.95 -14.28
N SER A 86 -2.04 -7.77 -15.61
CA SER A 86 -1.17 -8.46 -16.55
C SER A 86 0.18 -7.75 -16.77
N ALA A 87 0.34 -6.52 -16.30
CA ALA A 87 1.59 -5.77 -16.46
C ALA A 87 2.67 -6.21 -15.46
N ASP A 88 3.90 -6.42 -15.94
CA ASP A 88 5.04 -6.82 -15.10
C ASP A 88 5.26 -5.88 -13.90
N ALA A 89 5.03 -4.58 -14.09
CA ALA A 89 5.19 -3.54 -13.07
C ALA A 89 4.28 -3.75 -11.84
N VAL A 90 3.13 -4.40 -12.00
CA VAL A 90 2.19 -4.66 -10.91
C VAL A 90 2.31 -6.07 -10.34
N THR A 91 3.17 -6.92 -10.90
CA THR A 91 3.36 -8.32 -10.44
C THR A 91 3.65 -8.40 -8.92
N PRO A 92 4.50 -7.55 -8.33
CA PRO A 92 4.73 -7.60 -6.88
C PRO A 92 3.50 -7.19 -6.06
N LEU A 93 2.71 -6.23 -6.55
CA LEU A 93 1.45 -5.84 -5.92
C LEU A 93 0.45 -6.99 -5.96
N ALA A 94 0.30 -7.64 -7.12
CA ALA A 94 -0.60 -8.78 -7.30
C ALA A 94 -0.22 -9.94 -6.37
N LYS A 95 1.07 -10.26 -6.27
CA LYS A 95 1.58 -11.27 -5.32
C LYS A 95 1.23 -10.92 -3.88
N LEU A 96 1.45 -9.67 -3.46
CA LEU A 96 1.09 -9.22 -2.12
C LEU A 96 -0.41 -9.36 -1.87
N ALA A 97 -1.25 -8.98 -2.82
CA ALA A 97 -2.71 -9.11 -2.72
C ALA A 97 -3.13 -10.59 -2.55
N THR A 98 -2.54 -11.48 -3.36
CA THR A 98 -2.77 -12.93 -3.25
C THR A 98 -2.34 -13.47 -1.88
N THR A 99 -1.13 -13.14 -1.40
CA THR A 99 -0.65 -13.61 -0.09
C THR A 99 -1.53 -13.07 1.05
N LEU A 100 -1.98 -11.82 0.99
CA LEU A 100 -2.90 -11.29 1.99
C LEU A 100 -4.23 -12.06 2.00
N HIS A 101 -4.78 -12.36 0.82
CA HIS A 101 -6.01 -13.12 0.70
C HIS A 101 -5.87 -14.55 1.23
N GLU A 102 -4.83 -15.28 0.83
CA GLU A 102 -4.57 -16.66 1.27
C GLU A 102 -4.39 -16.78 2.79
N GLN A 103 -3.85 -15.75 3.43
CA GLN A 103 -3.59 -15.72 4.87
C GLN A 103 -4.71 -15.03 5.67
N GLU A 104 -5.85 -14.73 5.04
CA GLU A 104 -6.98 -14.00 5.65
C GLU A 104 -6.52 -12.69 6.34
N ALA A 105 -5.54 -12.02 5.76
CA ALA A 105 -4.96 -10.80 6.27
C ALA A 105 -5.60 -9.58 5.59
N THR A 106 -5.95 -8.58 6.39
CA THR A 106 -6.56 -7.34 5.89
C THR A 106 -5.57 -6.19 5.98
N ALA A 107 -5.29 -5.52 4.86
CA ALA A 107 -4.46 -4.31 4.84
C ALA A 107 -5.27 -3.09 5.28
N LEU A 108 -5.17 -2.72 6.56
CA LEU A 108 -5.95 -1.62 7.14
C LEU A 108 -5.53 -0.25 6.59
N PHE A 109 -4.23 -0.05 6.47
CA PHE A 109 -3.64 1.21 6.04
C PHE A 109 -2.28 0.93 5.39
N GLY A 110 -1.89 1.74 4.43
CA GLY A 110 -0.51 1.76 4.00
C GLY A 110 -0.05 3.13 3.56
N ARG A 111 1.26 3.36 3.72
CA ARG A 111 1.97 4.56 3.29
C ARG A 111 3.13 4.19 2.39
N ILE A 112 3.19 4.80 1.21
CA ILE A 112 4.28 4.59 0.24
C ILE A 112 5.06 5.88 0.11
N THR A 113 6.36 5.82 0.35
CA THR A 113 7.32 6.90 0.12
C THR A 113 8.28 6.50 -1.02
N PRO A 114 9.17 7.38 -1.48
CA PRO A 114 10.21 7.01 -2.44
C PRO A 114 11.11 5.86 -1.98
N SER A 115 11.30 5.68 -0.66
CA SER A 115 12.26 4.71 -0.09
C SER A 115 11.62 3.47 0.50
N GLU A 116 10.41 3.58 1.04
CA GLU A 116 9.77 2.51 1.80
C GLU A 116 8.27 2.42 1.56
N TRP A 117 7.76 1.20 1.68
CA TRP A 117 6.34 0.90 1.82
C TRP A 117 6.06 0.38 3.24
N LEU A 118 5.21 1.11 3.96
CA LEU A 118 4.63 0.70 5.23
C LEU A 118 3.21 0.19 5.00
N CYS A 119 2.87 -0.98 5.56
CA CYS A 119 1.52 -1.52 5.57
C CYS A 119 1.14 -1.98 6.99
N LEU A 120 -0.04 -1.57 7.46
CA LEU A 120 -0.67 -2.06 8.69
C LEU A 120 -1.61 -3.20 8.33
N LEU A 121 -1.28 -4.40 8.77
CA LEU A 121 -2.02 -5.62 8.49
C LEU A 121 -2.73 -6.12 9.74
N HIS A 122 -3.96 -6.55 9.60
CA HIS A 122 -4.70 -7.29 10.60
C HIS A 122 -4.77 -8.76 10.20
N PHE A 123 -4.41 -9.66 11.12
CA PHE A 123 -4.44 -11.10 10.91
C PHE A 123 -5.51 -11.78 11.77
N SER A 124 -6.11 -12.86 11.26
CA SER A 124 -7.10 -13.66 11.99
C SER A 124 -6.45 -14.55 13.08
N SER A 125 -5.19 -14.93 12.91
CA SER A 125 -4.46 -15.82 13.82
C SER A 125 -2.96 -15.53 13.86
N ARG A 126 -2.27 -16.04 14.90
CA ARG A 126 -0.80 -15.96 14.98
C ARG A 126 -0.12 -16.83 13.92
N ASP A 127 -0.73 -17.95 13.56
CA ASP A 127 -0.20 -18.85 12.54
C ASP A 127 -0.20 -18.14 11.17
N ALA A 128 -1.25 -17.39 10.85
CA ALA A 128 -1.31 -16.56 9.63
C ALA A 128 -0.19 -15.51 9.57
N VAL A 129 0.19 -14.91 10.71
CA VAL A 129 1.33 -13.97 10.78
C VAL A 129 2.63 -14.68 10.43
N ILE A 130 2.85 -15.88 10.98
CA ILE A 130 4.06 -16.67 10.74
C ILE A 130 4.13 -17.09 9.27
N HIS A 131 3.04 -17.63 8.73
CA HIS A 131 2.95 -18.04 7.32
C HIS A 131 3.19 -16.87 6.37
N PHE A 132 2.53 -15.73 6.61
CA PHE A 132 2.76 -14.52 5.83
C PHE A 132 4.24 -14.10 5.85
N TYR A 133 4.88 -14.09 7.02
CA TYR A 133 6.28 -13.72 7.15
C TYR A 133 7.20 -14.68 6.37
N THR A 134 6.90 -15.98 6.36
CA THR A 134 7.71 -16.98 5.66
C THR A 134 7.45 -17.06 4.16
N GLU A 135 6.23 -16.76 3.70
CA GLU A 135 5.78 -17.01 2.32
C GLU A 135 5.68 -15.76 1.46
N SER A 136 5.65 -14.56 2.05
CA SER A 136 5.48 -13.29 1.31
C SER A 136 6.54 -13.02 0.24
N GLY A 137 7.65 -13.77 0.22
CA GLY A 137 8.72 -13.62 -0.78
C GLY A 137 9.46 -12.29 -0.70
N VAL A 138 9.12 -11.46 0.28
CA VAL A 138 9.73 -10.17 0.58
C VAL A 138 11.07 -10.42 1.23
N SER A 139 12.12 -9.82 0.68
CA SER A 139 13.45 -9.87 1.30
C SER A 139 13.48 -8.90 2.49
N GLN A 140 13.60 -9.42 3.72
CA GLN A 140 13.78 -8.66 4.96
C GLN A 140 12.62 -7.74 5.41
N PRO A 141 11.37 -8.23 5.51
CA PRO A 141 10.32 -7.44 6.14
C PRO A 141 10.68 -7.11 7.58
N ARG A 142 10.62 -5.82 7.95
CA ARG A 142 10.56 -5.45 9.37
C ARG A 142 9.12 -5.62 9.84
N LEU A 143 8.91 -6.58 10.73
CA LEU A 143 7.62 -6.91 11.31
C LEU A 143 7.57 -6.41 12.75
N ASP A 144 6.84 -5.33 12.97
CA ASP A 144 6.64 -4.75 14.30
C ASP A 144 5.20 -5.04 14.75
N HIS A 145 5.04 -5.70 15.91
CA HIS A 145 3.73 -5.95 16.49
C HIS A 145 3.18 -4.65 17.08
N HIS A 146 2.06 -4.16 16.56
CA HIS A 146 1.40 -2.98 17.08
C HIS A 146 0.33 -3.37 18.11
N THR A 147 0.51 -2.88 19.33
CA THR A 147 -0.54 -2.97 20.35
C THR A 147 -1.50 -1.78 20.22
N ASP A 148 -2.73 -1.92 20.73
CA ASP A 148 -3.82 -0.91 20.65
C ASP A 148 -3.41 0.52 21.11
N LEU A 149 -2.29 0.65 21.86
CA LEU A 149 -1.75 1.92 22.33
C LEU A 149 -1.06 2.77 21.23
N GLU A 150 -0.57 2.15 20.16
CA GLU A 150 0.23 2.84 19.14
C GLU A 150 -0.58 3.34 17.94
N LEU A 151 -1.74 2.72 17.67
CA LEU A 151 -2.68 3.16 16.62
C LEU A 151 -3.22 4.57 16.85
N LYS A 152 -3.25 5.04 18.11
CA LYS A 152 -3.68 6.41 18.46
C LYS A 152 -2.68 7.50 18.02
N ASN A 153 -1.43 7.14 17.75
CA ASN A 153 -0.37 8.10 17.39
C ASN A 153 -0.18 8.28 15.88
N HIS A 154 -1.02 7.67 15.03
CA HIS A 154 -0.95 7.80 13.56
C HIS A 154 -2.07 8.64 12.96
N HIS A 155 -2.86 9.33 13.79
CA HIS A 155 -3.77 10.40 13.37
C HIS A 155 -3.34 11.73 14.01
N PRO A 156 -2.77 12.68 13.23
CA PRO A 156 -2.94 14.09 13.54
C PRO A 156 -4.37 14.55 13.24
#